data_AF-A0A8X7QCM4-F1
#
_entry.id   AF-A0A8X7QCM4-F1
#
_cell.length_a   1.000
_cell.length_b   1.000
_cell.length_c   1.000
_cell.angle_alpha   90.00
_cell.angle_beta   90.00
_cell.angle_gamma   90.00
#
_symmetry.space_group_name_H-M   'P 1'
#
loop_
_entity.id
_entity.type
_entity.pdbx_description
1 polymer ?
#
loop_
_entity_poly.entity_id
_entity_poly.type
_entity_poly.pdbx_seq_one_letter_code
_entity_poly.pdbx_strand_id
1 'polypeptide(L)'
;MGETDVRRLDLESLVQFNNREVIVYLDESKKPAVGQGLNKPAEVTLLNIKCIDKKTGKQFTEGERVEKYKMMLKRKAEAQGAEFVSFDPVKGEWKFRSNILVPISSTMKTMMKLRVSSLC
;
A
#
# COMPACT_ATOMS: atom_id res chain seq x y z
N MET A 1 -5.02 -14.84 6.12
CA MET A 1 -5.31 -15.00 4.68
C MET A 1 -6.29 -16.15 4.51
N GLY A 2 -7.10 -16.15 3.47
CA GLY A 2 -8.11 -17.18 3.22
C GLY A 2 -8.62 -17.12 1.78
N GLU A 3 -9.46 -18.07 1.41
CA GLU A 3 -9.97 -18.21 0.04
C GLU A 3 -10.74 -16.96 -0.42
N THR A 4 -10.55 -16.59 -1.69
CA THR A 4 -11.24 -15.48 -2.35
C THR A 4 -11.94 -16.00 -3.58
N ASP A 5 -13.27 -15.94 -3.62
CA ASP A 5 -13.98 -16.16 -4.88
C ASP A 5 -13.78 -14.93 -5.77
N VAL A 6 -13.05 -15.12 -6.85
CA VAL A 6 -12.77 -14.09 -7.86
C VAL A 6 -13.67 -14.21 -9.08
N ARG A 7 -14.54 -15.22 -9.14
CA ARG A 7 -15.47 -15.39 -10.27
C ARG A 7 -16.40 -14.19 -10.32
N ARG A 8 -16.60 -13.65 -11.53
CA ARG A 8 -17.47 -12.48 -11.78
C ARG A 8 -17.00 -11.18 -11.12
N LEU A 9 -15.79 -11.13 -10.58
CA LEU A 9 -15.16 -9.87 -10.21
C LEU A 9 -14.49 -9.27 -11.46
N ASP A 10 -14.88 -8.04 -11.78
CA ASP A 10 -14.15 -7.24 -12.76
C ASP A 10 -12.92 -6.63 -12.09
N LEU A 11 -11.81 -7.37 -12.10
CA LEU A 11 -10.58 -6.94 -11.43
C LEU A 11 -9.99 -5.66 -12.02
N GLU A 12 -10.23 -5.38 -13.31
CA GLU A 12 -9.72 -4.18 -13.97
C GLU A 12 -10.36 -2.90 -13.43
N SER A 13 -11.67 -2.92 -13.15
CA SER A 13 -12.34 -1.77 -12.53
C SER A 13 -12.19 -1.72 -11.01
N LEU A 14 -12.00 -2.88 -10.37
CA LEU A 14 -11.91 -2.98 -8.92
C LEU A 14 -10.54 -2.66 -8.34
N VAL A 15 -9.45 -2.95 -9.07
CA VAL A 15 -8.08 -2.77 -8.58
C VAL A 15 -7.32 -1.82 -9.49
N GLN A 16 -6.84 -0.71 -8.93
CA GLN A 16 -6.03 0.26 -9.65
C GLN A 16 -4.60 0.26 -9.09
N PHE A 17 -3.64 0.03 -9.97
CA PHE A 17 -2.23 0.16 -9.68
C PHE A 17 -1.74 1.51 -10.18
N ASN A 18 -1.34 2.36 -9.23
CA ASN A 18 -0.74 3.65 -9.51
C ASN A 18 0.74 3.62 -9.14
N ASN A 19 1.49 4.65 -9.53
CA ASN A 19 2.88 4.78 -9.12
C ASN A 19 2.95 4.86 -7.59
N ARG A 20 3.44 3.77 -6.98
CA ARG A 20 3.62 3.62 -5.52
C ARG A 20 2.32 3.67 -4.74
N GLU A 21 1.21 3.22 -5.31
CA GLU A 21 -0.11 3.23 -4.68
C GLU A 21 -0.96 2.10 -5.30
N VAL A 22 -1.81 1.48 -4.48
CA VAL A 22 -2.82 0.54 -4.97
C VAL A 22 -4.17 0.92 -4.36
N ILE A 23 -5.21 0.93 -5.18
CA ILE A 23 -6.57 1.24 -4.75
C ILE A 23 -7.43 0.01 -5.05
N VAL A 24 -8.19 -0.42 -4.05
CA VAL A 24 -9.16 -1.52 -4.19
C VAL A 24 -10.52 -0.93 -3.86
N TYR A 25 -11.48 -1.04 -4.79
CA TYR A 25 -12.76 -0.33 -4.78
C TYR A 25 -12.59 1.20 -4.81
N LEU A 26 -12.37 1.77 -5.99
CA LEU A 26 -12.33 3.24 -6.13
C LEU A 26 -13.67 3.89 -5.71
N ASP A 27 -14.78 3.23 -6.06
CA ASP A 27 -16.13 3.62 -5.68
C ASP A 27 -16.55 2.87 -4.42
N GLU A 28 -16.62 3.58 -3.28
CA GLU A 28 -17.01 3.01 -1.99
C GLU A 28 -18.42 2.42 -2.01
N SER A 29 -19.32 2.86 -2.90
CA SER A 29 -20.66 2.25 -3.02
C SER A 29 -20.64 0.82 -3.56
N LYS A 30 -19.55 0.44 -4.25
CA LYS A 30 -19.33 -0.91 -4.79
C LYS A 30 -18.54 -1.80 -3.83
N LYS A 31 -18.08 -1.27 -2.70
CA LYS A 31 -17.31 -2.01 -1.71
C LYS A 31 -18.24 -2.94 -0.93
N PRO A 32 -18.05 -4.27 -1.01
CA PRO A 32 -18.92 -5.22 -0.34
C PRO A 32 -18.68 -5.19 1.18
N ALA A 33 -19.49 -5.94 1.94
CA ALA A 33 -19.26 -6.08 3.37
C ALA A 33 -17.85 -6.61 3.67
N VAL A 34 -17.33 -6.27 4.85
CA VAL A 34 -16.07 -6.80 5.35
C VAL A 34 -16.03 -8.33 5.22
N GLY A 35 -14.91 -8.85 4.72
CA GLY A 35 -14.70 -10.29 4.51
C GLY A 35 -15.17 -10.79 3.14
N GLN A 36 -15.97 -10.02 2.40
CA GLN A 36 -16.49 -10.39 1.09
C GLN A 36 -15.65 -9.81 -0.06
N GLY A 37 -15.61 -10.52 -1.18
CA GLY A 37 -14.82 -10.11 -2.36
C GLY A 37 -13.37 -9.83 -1.98
N LEU A 38 -12.86 -8.68 -2.43
CA LEU A 38 -11.53 -8.18 -2.08
C LEU A 38 -11.54 -7.34 -0.79
N ASN A 39 -12.68 -7.10 -0.14
CA ASN A 39 -12.80 -6.26 1.06
C ASN A 39 -12.42 -7.04 2.34
N LYS A 40 -11.22 -7.63 2.37
CA LYS A 40 -10.75 -8.49 3.47
C LYS A 40 -9.23 -8.44 3.65
N PRO A 41 -8.67 -8.92 4.78
CA PRO A 41 -7.24 -8.81 5.03
C PRO A 41 -6.35 -9.33 3.90
N ALA A 42 -5.38 -8.51 3.49
CA ALA A 42 -4.49 -8.79 2.39
C ALA A 42 -3.06 -8.35 2.70
N GLU A 43 -2.09 -9.05 2.11
CA GLU A 43 -0.71 -8.58 2.03
C GLU A 43 -0.51 -7.87 0.70
N VAL A 44 0.06 -6.68 0.75
CA VAL A 44 0.32 -5.84 -0.42
C VAL A 44 1.81 -5.61 -0.52
N THR A 45 2.35 -5.82 -1.72
CA THR A 45 3.73 -5.47 -2.06
C THR A 45 3.72 -4.40 -3.12
N LEU A 46 4.19 -3.20 -2.79
CA LEU A 46 4.42 -2.12 -3.74
C LEU A 46 5.83 -2.26 -4.32
N LEU A 47 5.91 -2.25 -5.64
CA LEU A 47 7.16 -2.31 -6.39
C LEU A 47 7.68 -0.89 -6.69
N ASN A 48 8.96 -0.81 -7.06
CA ASN A 48 9.64 0.45 -7.41
C ASN A 48 9.63 1.50 -6.28
N ILE A 49 9.64 1.03 -5.03
CA ILE A 49 9.79 1.85 -3.84
C ILE A 49 11.28 2.02 -3.56
N LYS A 50 11.85 3.10 -4.09
CA LYS A 50 13.29 3.35 -4.03
C LYS A 50 13.60 4.61 -3.23
N CYS A 51 14.68 4.54 -2.44
CA CYS A 51 15.31 5.68 -1.80
C CYS A 51 16.20 6.38 -2.82
N ILE A 52 15.76 7.51 -3.37
CA ILE A 52 16.45 8.22 -4.46
C ILE A 52 16.66 9.67 -4.05
N ASP A 53 17.87 10.18 -4.29
CA ASP A 53 18.12 11.62 -4.23
C ASP A 53 17.50 12.32 -5.44
N LYS A 54 16.53 13.20 -5.21
CA LYS A 54 15.80 13.86 -6.31
C LYS A 54 16.67 14.75 -7.19
N LYS A 55 17.77 15.29 -6.67
CA LYS A 55 18.64 16.20 -7.43
C LYS A 55 19.57 15.43 -8.34
N THR A 56 20.13 14.33 -7.83
CA THR A 56 21.17 13.56 -8.54
C THR A 56 20.65 12.28 -9.21
N GLY A 57 19.45 11.83 -8.87
CA GLY A 57 18.91 10.54 -9.32
C GLY A 57 19.59 9.33 -8.67
N LYS A 58 20.55 9.52 -7.77
CA LYS A 58 21.28 8.44 -7.12
C LYS A 58 20.35 7.63 -6.22
N GLN A 59 20.30 6.32 -6.45
CA GLN A 59 19.61 5.37 -5.57
C GLN A 59 20.52 4.98 -4.39
N PHE A 60 19.92 4.86 -3.21
CA PHE A 60 20.56 4.31 -2.01
C PHE A 60 19.92 2.98 -1.68
N THR A 61 20.76 1.97 -1.46
CA THR A 61 20.35 0.62 -1.11
C THR A 61 20.75 0.21 0.31
N GLU A 62 21.58 1.02 0.98
CA GLU A 62 22.05 0.78 2.35
C GLU A 62 22.38 2.09 3.10
N GLY A 63 22.71 1.97 4.38
CA GLY A 63 23.13 3.07 5.24
C GLY A 63 21.98 3.84 5.92
N GLU A 64 22.34 4.84 6.72
CA GLU A 64 21.42 5.60 7.58
C GLU A 64 20.24 6.22 6.81
N ARG A 65 20.48 6.65 5.56
CA ARG A 65 19.45 7.23 4.69
C ARG A 65 18.33 6.21 4.37
N VAL A 66 18.71 4.96 4.13
CA VAL A 66 17.76 3.87 3.86
C VAL A 66 17.00 3.47 5.11
N GLU A 67 17.65 3.46 6.28
CA GLU A 67 16.97 3.20 7.55
C GLU A 67 15.94 4.29 7.90
N LYS A 68 16.27 5.56 7.68
CA LYS A 68 15.31 6.67 7.81
C LYS A 68 14.13 6.52 6.86
N TYR A 69 14.38 6.11 5.62
CA TYR A 69 13.33 5.85 4.65
C TYR A 69 12.41 4.71 5.09
N LYS A 70 12.98 3.59 5.54
CA LYS A 70 12.24 2.44 6.09
C LYS A 70 11.36 2.84 7.28
N MET A 71 11.88 3.66 8.21
CA MET A 71 11.09 4.20 9.32
C MET A 71 9.91 5.06 8.83
N MET A 72 10.11 5.86 7.78
CA MET A 72 9.03 6.63 7.15
C MET A 72 7.96 5.73 6.53
N LEU A 73 8.36 4.65 5.81
CA LEU A 73 7.42 3.67 5.26
C LEU A 73 6.61 3.00 6.38
N LYS A 74 7.26 2.61 7.48
CA LYS A 74 6.59 2.04 8.66
C LYS A 74 5.52 2.98 9.22
N ARG A 75 5.86 4.24 9.48
CA ARG A 75 4.90 5.26 9.95
C ARG A 75 3.74 5.47 8.98
N LYS A 76 3.99 5.41 7.67
CA LYS A 76 2.93 5.54 6.65
C LYS A 76 1.95 4.37 6.65
N ALA A 77 2.44 3.13 6.83
CA ALA A 77 1.56 1.97 6.99
C ALA A 77 0.69 2.13 8.25
N GLU A 78 1.32 2.43 9.40
CA GLU A 78 0.64 2.59 10.69
C GLU A 78 -0.44 3.69 10.64
N ALA A 79 -0.15 4.82 10.00
CA ALA A 79 -1.10 5.93 9.82
C ALA A 79 -2.33 5.55 8.98
N GLN A 80 -2.27 4.47 8.19
CA GLN A 80 -3.40 3.95 7.41
C GLN A 80 -4.01 2.69 8.05
N GLY A 81 -3.64 2.36 9.29
CA GLY A 81 -4.12 1.14 9.96
C GLY A 81 -3.54 -0.15 9.36
N ALA A 82 -2.44 -0.05 8.60
CA ALA A 82 -1.73 -1.19 8.04
C ALA A 82 -0.50 -1.56 8.89
N GLU A 83 -0.15 -2.84 8.87
CA GLU A 83 1.02 -3.40 9.52
C GLU A 83 2.20 -3.40 8.54
N PHE A 84 3.30 -2.72 8.87
CA PHE A 84 4.54 -2.84 8.10
C PHE A 84 5.10 -4.26 8.20
N VAL A 85 5.40 -4.88 7.06
CA VAL A 85 5.98 -6.24 7.01
C VAL A 85 7.47 -6.19 6.68
N SER A 86 7.84 -5.65 5.52
CA SER A 86 9.25 -5.58 5.11
C SER A 86 9.51 -4.50 4.07
N PHE A 87 10.76 -4.07 3.97
CA PHE A 87 11.25 -3.20 2.90
C PHE A 87 12.59 -3.73 2.39
N ASP A 88 12.65 -4.07 1.11
CA ASP A 88 13.88 -4.45 0.40
C ASP A 88 14.34 -3.26 -0.47
N PRO A 89 15.42 -2.56 -0.08
CA PRO A 89 15.89 -1.38 -0.79
C PRO A 89 16.62 -1.71 -2.11
N VAL A 90 17.09 -2.95 -2.28
CA VAL A 90 17.76 -3.43 -3.50
C VAL A 90 16.72 -3.72 -4.57
N LYS A 91 15.70 -4.53 -4.22
CA LYS A 91 14.58 -4.84 -5.12
C LYS A 91 13.60 -3.68 -5.28
N GLY A 92 13.59 -2.75 -4.31
CA GLY A 92 12.62 -1.67 -4.25
C GLY A 92 11.21 -2.18 -3.94
N GLU A 93 11.12 -3.17 -3.05
CA GLU A 93 9.86 -3.80 -2.66
C GLU A 93 9.48 -3.34 -1.25
N TRP A 94 8.28 -2.81 -1.10
CA TRP A 94 7.70 -2.55 0.21
C TRP A 94 6.45 -3.38 0.42
N LYS A 95 6.50 -4.22 1.45
CA LYS A 95 5.42 -5.10 1.86
C LYS A 95 4.74 -4.60 3.14
N PHE A 96 3.42 -4.61 3.15
CA PHE A 96 2.61 -4.34 4.34
C PHE A 96 1.32 -5.18 4.32
N ARG A 97 0.74 -5.40 5.49
CA ARG A 97 -0.53 -6.11 5.64
C ARG A 97 -1.62 -5.11 5.99
N SER A 98 -2.68 -5.11 5.18
CA SER A 98 -3.85 -4.29 5.43
C SER A 98 -4.96 -5.16 5.99
N ASN A 99 -5.50 -4.75 7.14
CA ASN A 99 -6.73 -5.32 7.67
C ASN A 99 -7.86 -4.50 7.05
N ILE A 100 -8.56 -5.06 6.06
CA ILE A 100 -9.63 -4.34 5.35
C ILE A 100 -10.91 -4.33 6.23
N LEU A 101 -10.78 -3.69 7.39
CA LEU A 101 -11.65 -3.72 8.55
C LEU A 101 -11.63 -2.34 9.21
N VAL A 102 -12.04 -1.30 8.49
CA VAL A 102 -12.37 -0.02 9.13
C VAL A 102 -13.59 0.63 8.48
N PRO A 103 -14.69 0.84 9.22
CA PRO A 103 -15.67 1.85 8.87
C PRO A 103 -15.05 3.20 9.20
N ILE A 104 -14.50 3.89 8.21
CA ILE A 104 -13.90 5.20 8.46
C ILE A 104 -15.04 6.22 8.54
N SER A 105 -15.23 6.78 9.73
CA SER A 105 -16.08 7.95 9.94
C SER A 105 -15.71 9.04 8.94
N SER A 106 -16.68 9.87 8.63
CA SER A 106 -16.80 10.81 7.51
C SER A 106 -15.69 11.86 7.30
N THR A 107 -14.48 11.71 7.84
CA THR A 107 -13.45 12.75 7.81
C THR A 107 -12.12 12.34 7.17
N MET A 108 -11.88 11.07 6.82
CA MET A 108 -10.74 10.71 5.96
C MET A 108 -11.08 9.58 4.98
N LYS A 109 -11.14 9.95 3.70
CA LYS A 109 -11.40 9.10 2.53
C LYS A 109 -10.57 7.80 2.57
N THR A 110 -11.21 6.64 2.76
CA THR A 110 -10.57 5.31 2.70
C THR A 110 -10.23 4.89 1.27
N MET A 111 -9.40 5.66 0.57
CA MET A 111 -8.53 5.03 -0.42
C MET A 111 -7.35 4.48 0.37
N MET A 112 -6.83 3.30 0.03
CA MET A 112 -5.46 2.91 0.40
C MET A 112 -4.46 3.75 -0.42
N LYS A 113 -4.60 5.08 -0.32
CA LYS A 113 -3.86 6.12 -1.00
C LYS A 113 -2.53 6.25 -0.30
N LEU A 114 -1.71 5.21 -0.38
CA LEU A 114 -0.41 5.25 0.24
C LEU A 114 0.57 5.91 -0.72
N ARG A 115 0.41 7.22 -0.94
CA ARG A 115 1.30 7.96 -1.83
C ARG A 115 2.70 8.07 -1.22
N VAL A 116 3.62 7.28 -1.74
CA VAL A 116 5.03 7.33 -1.35
C VAL A 116 5.74 8.43 -2.13
N SER A 117 5.61 9.68 -1.67
CA SER A 117 6.48 10.76 -2.12
C SER A 117 7.95 10.37 -1.88
N SER A 118 8.71 10.28 -2.97
CA SER A 118 10.02 9.64 -3.12
C SER A 118 11.21 10.33 -2.45
N LEU A 119 11.06 10.86 -1.23
CA LEU A 119 12.13 11.57 -0.55
C LEU A 119 12.70 10.72 0.58
N CYS A 120 13.95 10.32 0.36
CA CYS A 120 14.99 10.47 1.36
C CYS A 120 15.72 11.80 1.05
#